data_AF-A0A969HM91-F1
#
_entry.id   AF-A0A969HM91-F1
#
_cell.length_a   1.000
_cell.length_b   1.000
_cell.length_c   1.000
_cell.angle_alpha   90.00
_cell.angle_beta   90.00
_cell.angle_gamma   90.00
#
_symmetry.space_group_name_H-M   'P 1'
#
loop_
_entity.id
_entity.type
_entity.pdbx_description
1 polymer ?
#
loop_
_entity_poly.entity_id
_entity_poly.type
_entity_poly.pdbx_seq_one_letter_code
_entity_poly.pdbx_strand_id
1 'polypeptide(L)'
;MAQFLELFHRYGYIYKPLSGGSWYSAEDKWKLPDSEILKAIACAHPKFFIGCRAGKSTRFAVLDIDQNSRYHNKRALDKMLNALSEAGLPKSSLYRSSYSGGWHLYLFFEEPINSVDLRKQLIKLLTLNDFQVAKGSSRFSLILVARDRWD
;
A
#
# COMPACT_ATOMS: atom_id res chain seq x y z
N MET A 1 12.50 -10.42 -11.61
CA MET A 1 11.25 -9.80 -12.14
C MET A 1 10.01 -10.62 -11.80
N ALA A 2 9.99 -11.95 -12.02
CA ALA A 2 8.83 -12.81 -11.69
C ALA A 2 8.34 -12.68 -10.24
N GLN A 3 9.24 -12.81 -9.25
CA GLN A 3 8.89 -12.67 -7.83
C GLN A 3 8.28 -11.30 -7.46
N PHE A 4 8.68 -10.22 -8.14
CA PHE A 4 8.12 -8.89 -7.90
C PHE A 4 6.69 -8.79 -8.43
N LEU A 5 6.47 -9.30 -9.64
CA LEU A 5 5.17 -9.33 -10.30
C LEU A 5 4.15 -10.21 -9.56
N GLU A 6 4.62 -11.22 -8.82
CA GLU A 6 3.79 -12.06 -7.94
C GLU A 6 3.23 -11.33 -6.71
N LEU A 7 3.83 -10.19 -6.32
CA LEU A 7 3.29 -9.39 -5.22
C LEU A 7 1.91 -8.80 -5.56
N PHE A 8 1.63 -8.59 -6.84
CA PHE A 8 0.43 -7.91 -7.29
C PHE A 8 -0.67 -8.90 -7.61
N HIS A 9 -1.81 -8.77 -6.92
CA HIS A 9 -3.02 -9.49 -7.28
C HIS A 9 -3.57 -9.00 -8.63
N ARG A 10 -3.89 -9.94 -9.52
CA ARG A 10 -4.14 -9.63 -10.94
C ARG A 10 -5.59 -9.33 -11.31
N TYR A 11 -6.54 -9.59 -10.41
CA TYR A 11 -7.96 -9.45 -10.68
C TYR A 11 -8.58 -8.32 -9.87
N GLY A 12 -9.71 -7.79 -10.35
CA GLY A 12 -10.42 -6.71 -9.68
C GLY A 12 -9.57 -5.44 -9.51
N TYR A 13 -8.60 -5.22 -10.41
CA TYR A 13 -7.78 -4.02 -10.40
C TYR A 13 -8.64 -2.77 -10.69
N ILE A 14 -8.12 -1.61 -10.31
CA ILE A 14 -8.74 -0.31 -10.58
C ILE A 14 -7.86 0.49 -11.52
N TYR A 15 -8.47 1.38 -12.28
CA TYR A 15 -7.74 2.26 -13.18
C TYR A 15 -8.39 3.65 -13.24
N LYS A 16 -7.58 4.67 -13.51
CA LYS A 16 -8.01 6.07 -13.67
C LYS A 16 -7.32 6.65 -14.90
N PRO A 17 -8.04 7.29 -15.85
CA PRO A 17 -7.41 7.95 -16.99
C PRO A 17 -6.41 9.02 -16.55
N LEU A 18 -5.27 9.10 -17.25
CA LEU A 18 -4.28 10.16 -17.01
C LEU A 18 -4.84 11.55 -17.34
N SER A 19 -5.82 11.63 -18.24
CA SER A 19 -6.56 12.86 -18.55
C SER A 19 -7.42 13.38 -17.40
N GLY A 20 -7.47 12.67 -16.27
CA GLY A 20 -8.30 13.00 -15.11
C GLY A 20 -9.60 12.20 -15.05
N GLY A 21 -10.38 12.44 -13.99
CA GLY A 21 -11.65 11.75 -13.72
C GLY A 21 -11.59 10.80 -12.53
N SER A 22 -12.59 9.92 -12.45
CA SER A 22 -12.79 8.98 -11.34
C SER A 22 -11.98 7.69 -11.51
N TRP A 23 -11.82 6.97 -10.40
CA TRP A 23 -11.34 5.58 -10.42
C TRP A 23 -12.45 4.62 -10.85
N TYR A 24 -12.15 3.73 -11.79
CA TYR A 24 -13.02 2.68 -12.26
C TYR A 24 -12.51 1.32 -11.77
N SER A 25 -13.41 0.36 -11.60
CA SER A 25 -13.04 -1.04 -11.36
C SER A 25 -13.07 -1.79 -12.69
N ALA A 26 -12.02 -2.54 -12.98
CA ALA A 26 -12.03 -3.48 -14.10
C ALA A 26 -13.01 -4.63 -13.83
N GLU A 27 -13.47 -5.29 -14.89
CA GLU A 27 -14.31 -6.48 -14.73
C GLU A 27 -13.55 -7.56 -13.95
N ASP A 28 -14.24 -8.24 -13.03
CA ASP A 28 -13.61 -9.19 -12.10
C ASP A 28 -12.88 -10.35 -12.80
N LYS A 29 -13.35 -10.75 -13.99
CA LYS A 29 -12.73 -11.81 -14.80
C LYS A 29 -11.49 -11.34 -15.58
N TRP A 30 -11.25 -10.04 -15.70
CA TRP A 30 -10.10 -9.53 -16.44
C TRP A 30 -8.83 -9.65 -15.61
N LYS A 31 -7.86 -10.38 -16.15
CA LYS A 31 -6.53 -10.53 -15.56
C LYS A 31 -5.65 -9.37 -16.03
N LEU A 32 -5.09 -8.61 -15.09
CA LEU A 32 -4.12 -7.56 -15.36
C LEU A 32 -2.80 -8.16 -15.89
N PRO A 33 -2.39 -7.86 -17.14
CA PRO A 33 -1.17 -8.38 -17.72
C PRO A 33 0.09 -7.86 -17.03
N ASP A 34 1.16 -8.65 -17.02
CA ASP A 34 2.48 -8.25 -16.48
C ASP A 34 2.97 -6.94 -17.10
N SER A 35 2.77 -6.76 -18.42
CA SER A 35 3.17 -5.55 -19.13
C SER A 35 2.51 -4.29 -18.59
N GLU A 36 1.24 -4.36 -18.15
CA GLU A 36 0.52 -3.22 -17.63
C GLU A 36 1.00 -2.84 -16.22
N ILE A 37 1.35 -3.85 -15.41
CA ILE A 37 1.98 -3.64 -14.11
C ILE A 37 3.37 -3.00 -14.27
N LEU A 38 4.19 -3.52 -15.18
CA LEU A 38 5.53 -2.98 -15.44
C LEU A 38 5.47 -1.54 -15.95
N LYS A 39 4.55 -1.24 -16.88
CA LYS A 39 4.33 0.14 -17.36
C LYS A 39 3.89 1.07 -16.25
N ALA A 40 2.96 0.64 -15.39
CA ALA A 40 2.47 1.46 -14.28
C ALA A 40 3.60 1.79 -13.29
N ILE A 41 4.40 0.80 -12.89
CA ILE A 41 5.48 0.96 -11.92
C ILE A 41 6.65 1.74 -12.47
N ALA A 42 6.91 1.64 -13.78
CA ALA A 42 7.90 2.46 -14.47
C ALA A 42 7.41 3.90 -14.72
N CYS A 43 6.20 4.27 -14.26
CA CYS A 43 5.54 5.54 -14.58
C CYS A 43 5.46 5.82 -16.09
N ALA A 44 5.38 4.76 -16.90
CA ALA A 44 5.43 4.80 -18.36
C ALA A 44 4.11 4.36 -19.02
N HIS A 45 3.04 4.19 -18.23
CA HIS A 45 1.74 3.82 -18.78
C HIS A 45 1.16 5.00 -19.59
N PRO A 46 0.80 4.83 -20.87
CA PRO A 46 0.45 5.96 -21.74
C PRO A 46 -0.97 6.52 -21.56
N LYS A 47 -1.78 5.95 -20.65
CA LYS A 47 -3.25 6.16 -20.65
C LYS A 47 -3.88 6.13 -19.27
N PHE A 48 -3.39 5.27 -18.37
CA PHE A 48 -4.04 5.03 -17.09
C PHE A 48 -3.03 5.03 -15.95
N PHE A 49 -3.47 5.54 -14.79
CA PHE A 49 -3.00 5.05 -13.51
C PHE A 49 -3.65 3.69 -13.25
N ILE A 50 -2.90 2.74 -12.72
CA ILE A 50 -3.38 1.40 -12.38
C ILE A 50 -3.12 1.13 -10.90
N GLY A 51 -4.14 0.66 -10.20
CA GLY A 51 -4.04 0.19 -8.81
C GLY A 51 -4.47 -1.27 -8.72
N CYS A 52 -3.71 -2.08 -8.00
CA CYS A 52 -4.12 -3.45 -7.69
C CYS A 52 -4.94 -3.44 -6.38
N ARG A 53 -5.89 -4.37 -6.24
CA ARG A 53 -6.59 -4.59 -4.96
C ARG A 53 -5.98 -5.76 -4.21
N ALA A 54 -6.21 -5.82 -2.90
CA ALA A 54 -5.85 -6.99 -2.11
C ALA A 54 -6.56 -8.24 -2.58
N GLY A 55 -5.77 -9.27 -2.90
CA GLY A 55 -6.24 -10.63 -3.00
C GLY A 55 -6.57 -11.19 -1.61
N LYS A 56 -7.01 -12.45 -1.55
CA LYS A 56 -7.32 -13.14 -0.29
C LYS A 56 -6.10 -13.26 0.64
N SER A 57 -4.91 -13.36 0.06
CA SER A 57 -3.62 -13.36 0.76
C SER A 57 -2.64 -12.40 0.12
N THR A 58 -1.65 -11.94 0.87
CA THR A 58 -0.59 -11.03 0.42
C THR A 58 0.76 -11.40 1.05
N ARG A 59 1.85 -11.09 0.36
CA ARG A 59 3.24 -11.18 0.86
C ARG A 59 3.81 -9.83 1.29
N PHE A 60 2.99 -8.78 1.28
CA PHE A 60 3.40 -7.46 1.74
C PHE A 60 2.24 -6.63 2.29
N ALA A 61 2.59 -5.58 3.04
CA ALA A 61 1.69 -4.52 3.46
C ALA A 61 2.39 -3.17 3.34
N VAL A 62 1.63 -2.10 3.15
CA VAL A 62 2.15 -0.73 3.13
C VAL A 62 1.43 0.09 4.18
N LEU A 63 2.19 0.71 5.08
CA LEU A 63 1.69 1.79 5.93
C LEU A 63 1.93 3.10 5.20
N ASP A 64 0.84 3.79 4.89
CA ASP A 64 0.84 5.05 4.18
C ASP A 64 0.66 6.21 5.17
N ILE A 65 1.66 7.09 5.19
CA ILE A 65 1.82 8.22 6.10
C ILE A 65 1.76 9.51 5.28
N ASP A 66 0.58 10.14 5.26
CA ASP A 66 0.39 11.40 4.54
C ASP A 66 1.36 12.49 5.04
N GLN A 67 1.89 13.32 4.14
CA GLN A 67 2.82 14.41 4.48
C GLN A 67 2.30 15.36 5.57
N ASN A 68 0.98 15.63 5.55
CA ASN A 68 0.31 16.54 6.48
C ASN A 68 -0.20 15.82 7.74
N SER A 69 0.04 14.51 7.86
CA SER A 69 -0.31 13.75 9.04
C SER A 69 0.53 14.19 10.23
N ARG A 70 -0.08 14.21 11.43
CA ARG A 70 0.64 14.44 12.70
C ARG A 70 1.76 13.42 12.95
N TYR A 71 1.76 12.33 12.19
CA TYR A 71 2.73 11.26 12.29
C TYR A 71 3.85 11.32 11.25
N HIS A 72 3.82 12.28 10.32
CA HIS A 72 4.88 12.49 9.33
C HIS A 72 6.06 13.26 9.96
N ASN A 73 6.68 12.65 10.96
CA ASN A 73 7.86 13.16 11.64
C ASN A 73 8.68 12.00 12.21
N LYS A 74 9.96 12.27 12.47
CA LYS A 74 10.91 11.25 12.96
C LYS A 74 10.43 10.55 14.23
N ARG A 75 9.94 11.29 15.23
CA ARG A 75 9.52 10.72 16.53
C ARG A 75 8.39 9.69 16.35
N ALA A 76 7.39 10.01 15.54
CA ALA A 76 6.28 9.10 15.29
C ALA A 76 6.71 7.88 14.46
N LEU A 77 7.61 8.07 13.49
CA LEU A 77 8.21 6.98 12.72
C LEU A 77 9.01 6.04 13.62
N ASP A 78 9.89 6.57 14.48
CA ASP A 78 10.70 5.76 15.41
C ASP A 78 9.80 4.94 16.35
N LYS A 79 8.72 5.55 16.89
CA LYS A 79 7.72 4.83 17.70
C LYS A 79 7.06 3.71 16.89
N MET A 80 6.72 3.96 15.63
CA MET A 80 6.09 2.97 14.76
C MET A 80 7.02 1.80 14.45
N LEU A 81 8.27 2.09 14.10
CA LEU A 81 9.29 1.06 13.83
C LEU A 81 9.55 0.19 15.06
N ASN A 82 9.61 0.79 16.25
CA ASN A 82 9.75 0.04 17.50
C ASN A 82 8.53 -0.89 17.74
N ALA A 83 7.30 -0.36 17.62
CA ALA A 83 6.09 -1.17 17.79
C ALA A 83 6.00 -2.34 16.79
N LEU A 84 6.43 -2.12 15.54
CA LEU A 84 6.52 -3.17 14.53
C LEU A 84 7.59 -4.21 14.89
N SER A 85 8.77 -3.77 15.32
CA SER A 85 9.86 -4.65 15.74
C SER A 85 9.45 -5.53 16.92
N GLU A 86 8.82 -4.97 17.95
CA GLU A 86 8.31 -5.71 19.11
C GLU A 86 7.23 -6.75 18.72
N ALA A 87 6.46 -6.47 17.67
CA ALA A 87 5.48 -7.39 17.12
C ALA A 87 6.09 -8.47 16.19
N GLY A 88 7.43 -8.54 16.06
CA GLY A 88 8.11 -9.48 15.19
C GLY A 88 8.14 -9.08 13.70
N LEU A 89 7.94 -7.79 13.41
CA LEU A 89 7.97 -7.21 12.05
C LEU A 89 9.15 -6.24 11.85
N PRO A 90 10.42 -6.64 12.09
CA PRO A 90 11.56 -5.71 12.03
C PRO A 90 11.94 -5.33 10.59
N LYS A 91 11.61 -6.19 9.61
CA LYS A 91 11.94 -5.96 8.19
C LYS A 91 10.94 -4.97 7.59
N SER A 92 11.32 -3.69 7.59
CA SER A 92 10.56 -2.65 6.92
C SER A 92 11.44 -1.80 6.01
N SER A 93 10.86 -1.24 4.95
CA SER A 93 11.56 -0.37 4.01
C SER A 93 10.77 0.91 3.83
N LEU A 94 11.37 2.02 4.26
CA LEU A 94 10.77 3.35 4.15
C LEU A 94 11.09 3.95 2.79
N TYR A 95 10.05 4.31 2.05
CA TYR A 95 10.15 5.04 0.79
C TYR A 95 9.41 6.36 0.90
N ARG A 96 9.94 7.40 0.26
CA ARG A 96 9.21 8.65 0.08
C ARG A 96 8.25 8.49 -1.09
N SER A 97 6.98 8.80 -0.89
CA SER A 97 6.01 8.93 -1.98
C SER A 97 6.49 10.04 -2.92
N SER A 98 6.59 9.74 -4.21
CA SER A 98 7.21 10.61 -5.21
C SER A 98 6.43 11.90 -5.53
N TYR A 99 5.15 11.99 -5.14
CA TYR A 99 4.27 13.11 -5.51
C TYR A 99 3.86 14.00 -4.34
N SER A 100 3.34 13.39 -3.27
CA SER A 100 2.83 14.13 -2.10
C SER A 100 3.89 14.37 -1.04
N GLY A 101 5.08 13.77 -1.16
CA GLY A 101 6.12 13.87 -0.13
C GLY A 101 5.82 13.08 1.16
N GLY A 102 4.71 12.34 1.24
CA GLY A 102 4.41 11.42 2.33
C GLY A 102 5.34 10.20 2.37
N TRP A 103 5.20 9.35 3.37
CA TRP A 103 6.01 8.14 3.53
C TRP A 103 5.21 6.87 3.32
N HIS A 104 5.78 5.93 2.58
CA HIS A 104 5.30 4.56 2.45
C HIS A 104 6.28 3.64 3.17
N LEU A 105 5.81 2.97 4.23
CA LEU A 105 6.58 1.96 4.94
C LEU A 105 6.11 0.57 4.51
N TYR A 106 6.95 -0.12 3.74
CA TYR A 106 6.67 -1.46 3.25
C TYR A 106 7.08 -2.51 4.28
N LEU A 107 6.20 -3.49 4.49
CA LEU A 107 6.43 -4.69 5.29
C LEU A 107 6.35 -5.90 4.36
N PHE A 108 7.32 -6.80 4.43
CA PHE A 108 7.39 -7.98 3.57
C PHE A 108 7.34 -9.28 4.39
N PHE A 109 6.66 -10.29 3.84
CA PHE A 109 6.44 -11.58 4.49
C PHE A 109 6.96 -12.71 3.62
N GLU A 110 7.65 -13.66 4.24
CA GLU A 110 8.21 -14.85 3.57
C GLU A 110 7.12 -15.83 3.13
N GLU A 111 5.94 -15.80 3.74
CA GLU A 111 4.76 -16.58 3.34
C GLU A 111 3.53 -15.68 3.15
N PRO A 112 2.57 -16.07 2.27
CA PRO A 112 1.34 -15.31 2.08
C PRO A 112 0.51 -15.31 3.36
N ILE A 113 0.15 -14.13 3.84
CA ILE A 113 -0.73 -13.94 5.00
C ILE A 113 -2.12 -13.58 4.51
N ASN A 114 -3.17 -14.07 5.18
CA ASN A 114 -4.55 -13.65 4.91
C ASN A 114 -4.66 -12.12 5.01
N SER A 115 -5.10 -11.47 3.93
CA SER A 115 -5.13 -10.01 3.84
C SER A 115 -6.08 -9.39 4.87
N VAL A 116 -7.23 -10.01 5.13
CA VAL A 116 -8.21 -9.48 6.09
C VAL A 116 -7.68 -9.56 7.52
N ASP A 117 -7.04 -10.66 7.88
CA ASP A 117 -6.48 -10.84 9.22
C ASP A 117 -5.26 -9.97 9.43
N LEU A 118 -4.36 -9.89 8.44
CA LEU A 118 -3.23 -8.97 8.46
C LEU A 118 -3.70 -7.52 8.68
N ARG A 119 -4.77 -7.10 7.99
CA ARG A 119 -5.39 -5.78 8.21
C ARG A 119 -5.78 -5.57 9.66
N LYS A 120 -6.54 -6.51 10.21
CA LYS A 120 -7.07 -6.41 11.57
C LYS A 120 -5.94 -6.34 12.58
N GLN A 121 -4.92 -7.18 12.44
CA GLN A 121 -3.79 -7.24 13.37
C GLN A 121 -2.94 -5.97 13.31
N LEU A 122 -2.63 -5.46 12.11
CA LEU A 122 -1.88 -4.20 11.98
C LEU A 122 -2.65 -3.01 12.56
N ILE A 123 -3.97 -2.91 12.30
CA ILE A 123 -4.80 -1.86 12.90
C ILE A 123 -4.81 -1.97 14.43
N LYS A 124 -4.92 -3.19 14.97
CA LYS A 124 -4.91 -3.44 16.42
C LYS A 124 -3.57 -3.04 17.03
N LEU A 125 -2.46 -3.46 16.44
CA LEU A 125 -1.10 -3.10 16.86
C LEU A 125 -0.91 -1.59 16.91
N LEU A 126 -1.28 -0.90 15.82
CA LEU A 126 -1.16 0.55 15.71
C LEU A 126 -2.02 1.27 16.75
N THR A 127 -3.27 0.84 16.93
CA THR A 127 -4.19 1.41 17.93
C THR A 127 -3.67 1.23 19.36
N LEU A 128 -3.13 0.06 19.70
CA LEU A 128 -2.53 -0.20 21.01
C LEU A 128 -1.28 0.64 21.28
N ASN A 129 -0.67 1.19 20.23
CA ASN A 129 0.48 2.08 20.28
C ASN A 129 0.11 3.55 20.03
N ASP A 130 -1.14 3.93 20.32
CA ASP A 130 -1.70 5.30 20.21
C ASP A 130 -1.72 5.90 18.80
N PHE A 131 -1.58 5.07 17.78
CA PHE A 131 -1.76 5.51 16.40
C PHE A 131 -3.23 5.41 16.01
N GLN A 132 -3.72 6.48 15.38
CA GLN A 132 -5.07 6.52 14.84
C GLN A 132 -5.04 6.17 13.35
N VAL A 133 -5.82 5.16 12.97
CA VAL A 133 -5.96 4.67 11.59
C VAL A 133 -7.34 5.10 11.06
N ALA A 134 -7.44 5.70 9.87
CA ALA A 134 -8.73 5.98 9.21
C ALA A 134 -8.66 6.03 7.68
N LYS A 135 -9.84 6.15 7.07
CA LYS A 135 -10.01 6.60 5.69
C LYS A 135 -10.02 8.15 5.64
N GLY A 136 -8.88 8.84 5.73
CA GLY A 136 -8.83 10.30 5.52
C GLY A 136 -7.65 11.07 6.13
N SER A 137 -7.54 12.35 5.73
CA SER A 137 -6.42 13.32 5.78
C SER A 137 -5.78 13.65 7.15
N SER A 138 -6.04 12.87 8.20
CA SER A 138 -5.44 13.12 9.53
C SER A 138 -4.92 11.85 10.21
N ARG A 139 -4.85 10.73 9.47
CA ARG A 139 -4.65 9.38 10.00
C ARG A 139 -3.82 8.53 9.05
N PHE A 140 -3.26 7.42 9.52
CA PHE A 140 -2.61 6.45 8.64
C PHE A 140 -3.61 5.67 7.81
N SER A 141 -3.21 5.30 6.59
CA SER A 141 -3.93 4.36 5.75
C SER A 141 -3.14 3.05 5.66
N LEU A 142 -3.76 1.92 5.99
CA LEU A 142 -3.18 0.60 5.71
C LEU A 142 -3.58 0.21 4.29
N ILE A 143 -2.60 0.21 3.40
CA ILE A 143 -2.75 -0.20 2.01
C ILE A 143 -2.20 -1.62 1.92
N LEU A 144 -3.11 -2.60 1.91
CA LEU A 144 -2.73 -4.01 1.76
C LEU A 144 -2.45 -4.44 0.33
N VAL A 145 -2.76 -3.59 -0.65
CA VAL A 145 -2.21 -3.66 -2.00
C VAL A 145 -2.10 -2.25 -2.54
N ALA A 146 -0.97 -2.00 -3.21
CA ALA A 146 -0.61 -0.85 -4.05
C ALA A 146 -1.82 -0.09 -4.61
N ARG A 147 -2.43 0.71 -3.74
CA ARG A 147 -3.03 1.97 -4.12
C ARG A 147 -1.84 2.90 -4.21
N ASP A 148 -1.33 3.04 -5.42
CA ASP A 148 -0.65 4.28 -5.78
C ASP A 148 -1.74 5.35 -5.75
N ARG A 149 -1.99 5.92 -4.56
CA ARG A 149 -2.86 7.07 -4.41
C ARG A 149 -2.08 8.27 -4.95
N TRP A 150 -2.38 8.58 -6.20
CA TRP A 150 -2.18 9.88 -6.81
C TRP A 150 -3.53 10.61 -6.76
N ASP A 151 -3.81 11.27 -5.65
CA ASP A 151 -4.71 12.42 -5.55
C ASP A 151 -4.09 13.40 -4.53
#